data_AF-A0A2K6JUF9-F1
#
_entry.id   AF-A0A2K6JUF9-F1
#
_cell.length_a   1.000
_cell.length_b   1.000
_cell.length_c   1.000
_cell.angle_alpha   90.00
_cell.angle_beta   90.00
_cell.angle_gamma   90.00
#
_symmetry.space_group_name_H-M   'P 1'
#
loop_
_entity.id
_entity.type
_entity.pdbx_description
1 polymer ?
#
loop_
_entity_poly.entity_id
_entity_poly.type
_entity_poly.pdbx_seq_one_letter_code
_entity_poly.pdbx_strand_id
1 'polypeptide(L)'
;MRVQILKDYVRQHFPATPLLDYALEVEKITTSKKPNLILNVDGLIGVAFVDMLRNCGSFTREEADEYIDIGALNGIFVLGRSMGFIGESIRYCFKCFFFFF
;
A
#
# COMPACT_ATOMS: atom_id res chain seq x y z
N MET A 1 3.74 10.08 8.32
CA MET A 1 4.38 10.53 7.06
C MET A 1 3.93 9.72 5.84
N ARG A 2 4.27 8.42 5.72
CA ARG A 2 3.91 7.60 4.53
C ARG A 2 2.40 7.51 4.25
N VAL A 3 1.60 7.23 5.28
CA VAL A 3 0.14 7.17 5.18
C VAL A 3 -0.44 8.50 4.69
N GLN A 4 0.09 9.62 5.19
CA GLN A 4 -0.39 10.95 4.82
C GLN A 4 -0.12 11.27 3.36
N ILE A 5 1.10 11.03 2.88
CA ILE A 5 1.48 11.26 1.48
C ILE A 5 0.57 10.46 0.52
N LEU A 6 0.37 9.18 0.81
CA LEU A 6 -0.48 8.32 -0.02
C LEU A 6 -1.95 8.75 0.04
N LYS A 7 -2.45 9.11 1.23
CA LYS A 7 -3.83 9.57 1.41
C LYS A 7 -4.10 10.86 0.65
N ASP A 8 -3.18 11.81 0.71
CA ASP A 8 -3.30 13.09 0.01
C ASP A 8 -3.26 12.89 -1.51
N TYR A 9 -2.36 12.02 -2.00
CA TYR A 9 -2.30 11.65 -3.42
C TYR A 9 -3.61 11.02 -3.91
N VAL A 10 -4.13 10.03 -3.18
CA VAL A 10 -5.37 9.33 -3.54
C VAL A 10 -6.53 10.31 -3.58
N ARG A 11 -6.68 11.17 -2.57
CA ARG A 11 -7.77 12.17 -2.54
C ARG A 11 -7.70 13.21 -3.65
N GLN A 12 -6.50 13.55 -4.11
CA GLN A 12 -6.32 14.56 -5.15
C GLN A 12 -6.56 14.00 -6.57
N HIS A 13 -6.27 12.72 -6.81
CA HIS A 13 -6.22 12.17 -8.17
C HIS A 13 -7.27 11.11 -8.46
N PHE A 14 -7.86 10.47 -7.44
CA PHE A 14 -8.82 9.39 -7.68
C PHE A 14 -10.22 9.97 -7.90
N PRO A 15 -10.98 9.46 -8.88
CA PRO A 15 -12.33 9.95 -9.15
C PRO A 15 -13.32 9.59 -8.04
N ALA A 16 -13.15 8.44 -7.38
CA ALA A 16 -13.95 8.00 -6.26
C ALA A 16 -13.14 7.08 -5.34
N THR A 17 -13.38 7.19 -4.02
CA THR A 17 -12.65 6.43 -2.99
C THR A 17 -13.57 5.86 -1.89
N PRO A 18 -14.67 5.14 -2.25
CA PRO A 18 -15.65 4.69 -1.27
C PRO A 18 -15.07 3.71 -0.24
N LEU A 19 -14.10 2.87 -0.61
CA LEU A 19 -13.50 1.90 0.31
C LEU A 19 -12.54 2.59 1.29
N LEU A 20 -11.76 3.56 0.83
CA LEU A 20 -10.92 4.39 1.68
C LEU A 20 -11.77 5.17 2.69
N ASP A 21 -12.89 5.76 2.25
CA ASP A 21 -13.78 6.51 3.16
C ASP A 21 -14.35 5.59 4.24
N TYR A 22 -14.77 4.38 3.87
CA TYR A 22 -15.18 3.36 4.84
C TYR A 22 -14.07 3.01 5.84
N ALA A 23 -12.83 2.81 5.35
CA ALA A 23 -11.69 2.50 6.21
C ALA A 23 -11.36 3.64 7.20
N LEU A 24 -11.56 4.90 6.79
CA LEU A 24 -11.37 6.06 7.67
C LEU A 24 -12.47 6.18 8.74
N GLU A 25 -13.71 5.80 8.43
CA GLU A 25 -14.75 5.71 9.45
C GLU A 25 -14.45 4.60 10.46
N VAL A 26 -13.96 3.45 10.00
CA VAL A 26 -13.49 2.37 10.88
C VAL A 26 -12.33 2.85 11.76
N GLU A 27 -11.37 3.60 11.20
CA GLU A 27 -10.27 4.20 11.95
C GLU A 27 -10.76 5.12 13.08
N LYS A 28 -11.78 5.97 12.83
CA LYS A 28 -12.37 6.82 13.89
C LYS A 28 -12.94 6.00 15.04
N ILE A 29 -13.59 4.87 14.73
CA ILE A 29 -14.16 3.99 15.74
C ILE A 29 -13.06 3.26 16.53
N THR A 30 -12.00 2.80 15.86
CA THR A 30 -10.90 2.07 16.52
C THR A 30 -10.01 2.99 17.35
N THR A 31 -9.72 4.18 16.85
CA THR A 31 -8.93 5.20 17.58
C THR A 31 -9.63 5.66 18.86
N SER A 32 -10.96 5.67 18.86
CA SER A 32 -11.77 5.94 20.07
C SER A 32 -11.58 4.89 21.17
N LYS A 33 -11.18 3.66 20.82
CA LYS A 33 -10.88 2.59 21.80
C LYS A 33 -9.42 2.64 22.25
N LYS A 34 -8.49 2.85 21.32
CA LYS A 34 -7.05 3.03 21.61
C LYS A 34 -6.45 3.99 20.59
N PRO A 35 -5.75 5.05 21.02
CA PRO A 35 -5.25 6.09 20.11
C PRO A 35 -4.21 5.59 19.09
N ASN A 36 -3.62 4.42 19.35
CA ASN A 36 -2.58 3.82 18.52
C ASN A 36 -3.15 2.99 17.36
N LEU A 37 -4.47 2.73 17.35
CA LEU A 37 -5.16 1.95 16.31
C LEU A 37 -5.52 2.84 15.12
N ILE A 38 -4.48 3.40 14.52
CA ILE A 38 -4.56 4.16 13.26
C ILE A 38 -4.47 3.24 12.05
N LEU A 39 -4.96 3.70 10.91
CA LEU A 39 -4.85 2.98 9.65
C LEU A 39 -3.36 2.88 9.24
N ASN A 40 -2.87 1.65 9.12
CA ASN A 40 -1.49 1.38 8.74
C ASN A 40 -1.26 1.66 7.24
N VAL A 41 0.01 1.72 6.84
CA VAL A 41 0.37 1.93 5.44
C VAL A 41 -0.10 0.78 4.55
N ASP A 42 -0.01 -0.46 5.02
CA ASP A 42 -0.40 -1.64 4.24
C ASP A 42 -1.91 -1.67 3.99
N GLY A 43 -2.72 -1.33 5.00
CA GLY A 43 -4.17 -1.23 4.91
C GLY A 43 -4.60 -0.07 4.02
N LEU A 44 -3.92 1.09 4.10
CA LEU A 44 -4.16 2.20 3.18
C LEU A 44 -3.87 1.81 1.73
N ILE A 45 -2.73 1.16 1.46
CA ILE A 45 -2.37 0.67 0.12
C ILE A 45 -3.42 -0.33 -0.38
N GLY A 46 -3.86 -1.25 0.49
CA GLY A 46 -4.88 -2.24 0.15
C GLY A 46 -6.20 -1.62 -0.30
N VAL A 47 -6.78 -0.74 0.53
CA VAL A 47 -8.07 -0.11 0.19
C VAL A 47 -7.96 0.85 -0.99
N ALA A 48 -6.87 1.60 -1.09
CA ALA A 48 -6.62 2.48 -2.23
C ALA A 48 -6.44 1.69 -3.53
N PHE A 49 -5.77 0.54 -3.50
CA PHE A 49 -5.59 -0.28 -4.70
C PHE A 49 -6.92 -0.88 -5.21
N VAL A 50 -7.79 -1.31 -4.29
CA VAL A 50 -9.14 -1.76 -4.64
C VAL A 50 -9.97 -0.61 -5.22
N ASP A 51 -9.92 0.58 -4.59
CA ASP A 51 -10.59 1.77 -5.12
C ASP A 51 -10.05 2.17 -6.50
N MET A 52 -8.75 2.01 -6.74
CA MET A 52 -8.16 2.26 -8.04
C MET A 52 -8.74 1.31 -9.10
N LEU A 53 -8.69 0.00 -8.86
CA LEU A 53 -9.17 -0.99 -9.84
C LEU A 53 -10.65 -0.82 -10.15
N ARG A 54 -11.47 -0.53 -9.13
CA ARG A 54 -12.92 -0.40 -9.30
C ARG A 54 -13.36 0.93 -9.91
N ASN A 55 -12.60 2.01 -9.71
CA ASN A 55 -13.03 3.36 -10.10
C ASN A 55 -12.16 4.01 -11.20
N CYS A 56 -11.10 3.36 -11.69
CA CYS A 56 -10.29 3.91 -12.79
C CYS A 56 -10.99 3.85 -14.16
N GLY A 57 -12.15 3.19 -14.26
CA GLY A 57 -12.92 3.04 -15.50
C GLY A 57 -12.31 2.10 -16.55
N SER A 58 -11.21 1.41 -16.21
CA SER A 58 -10.53 0.48 -17.12
C SER A 58 -10.88 -0.99 -16.87
N PHE A 59 -11.47 -1.31 -15.72
CA PHE A 59 -11.85 -2.66 -15.33
C PHE A 59 -13.33 -2.72 -14.97
N THR A 60 -13.96 -3.84 -15.30
CA THR A 60 -15.25 -4.23 -14.73
C THR A 60 -15.08 -4.62 -13.26
N ARG A 61 -16.20 -4.73 -12.54
CA ARG A 61 -16.15 -5.08 -11.12
C ARG A 61 -15.66 -6.52 -10.93
N GLU A 62 -16.05 -7.40 -11.84
CA GLU A 62 -15.67 -8.81 -11.87
C GLU A 62 -14.16 -8.96 -12.11
N GLU A 63 -13.59 -8.24 -13.08
CA GLU A 63 -12.15 -8.23 -13.33
C GLU A 63 -11.36 -7.65 -12.16
N ALA A 64 -11.84 -6.54 -11.58
CA ALA A 64 -11.20 -5.94 -10.42
C ALA A 64 -11.17 -6.91 -9.23
N ASP A 65 -12.26 -7.65 -8.98
CA ASP A 65 -12.35 -8.62 -7.90
C ASP A 65 -11.47 -9.86 -8.19
N GLU A 66 -11.37 -10.30 -9.44
CA GLU A 66 -10.46 -11.38 -9.86
C GLU A 66 -8.99 -11.00 -9.61
N TYR A 67 -8.55 -9.79 -9.98
CA TYR A 67 -7.19 -9.31 -9.73
C TYR A 67 -6.84 -9.28 -8.23
N ILE A 68 -7.82 -9.00 -7.38
CA ILE A 68 -7.64 -9.03 -5.93
C ILE A 68 -7.54 -10.47 -5.43
N ASP A 69 -8.39 -11.37 -5.93
CA ASP A 69 -8.45 -12.79 -5.51
C ASP A 69 -7.18 -13.56 -5.91
N ILE A 70 -6.65 -13.33 -7.12
CA ILE A 70 -5.38 -13.92 -7.56
C ILE A 70 -4.16 -13.36 -6.81
N GLY A 71 -4.35 -12.34 -5.97
CA GLY A 71 -3.31 -11.81 -5.08
C GLY A 71 -2.40 -10.76 -5.73
N ALA A 72 -2.88 -9.92 -6.64
CA ALA A 72 -2.08 -8.83 -7.24
C ALA A 72 -1.45 -7.90 -6.18
N LEU A 73 -2.13 -7.67 -5.06
CA LEU A 73 -1.62 -6.92 -3.91
C LEU A 73 -0.35 -7.53 -3.29
N ASN A 74 -0.28 -8.86 -3.21
CA ASN A 74 0.92 -9.55 -2.73
C ASN A 74 2.10 -9.32 -3.68
N GLY A 75 1.84 -9.31 -4.99
CA GLY A 75 2.85 -9.01 -6.01
C GLY A 75 3.48 -7.62 -5.84
N ILE A 76 2.67 -6.60 -5.56
CA ILE A 76 3.16 -5.23 -5.31
C ILE A 76 4.07 -5.19 -4.09
N PHE A 77 3.69 -5.87 -3.00
CA PHE A 77 4.50 -5.91 -1.79
C PHE A 77 5.84 -6.62 -2.03
N VAL A 78 5.81 -7.77 -2.70
CA VAL A 78 7.02 -8.53 -3.05
C VAL A 78 7.97 -7.70 -3.93
N LEU A 79 7.44 -7.03 -4.95
CA LEU A 79 8.22 -6.15 -5.83
C LEU A 79 8.87 -5.01 -5.04
N GLY A 80 8.09 -4.30 -4.22
CA GLY A 80 8.57 -3.19 -3.41
C GLY A 80 9.67 -3.60 -2.42
N ARG A 81 9.49 -4.75 -1.75
CA ARG A 81 10.47 -5.27 -0.80
C ARG A 81 11.73 -5.81 -1.47
N SER A 82 11.62 -6.35 -2.68
CA SER A 82 12.75 -6.87 -3.44
C SER A 82 13.79 -5.78 -3.73
N MET A 83 13.36 -4.54 -4.00
CA MET A 83 14.29 -3.41 -4.12
C MET A 83 15.12 -3.19 -2.85
N GLY A 84 14.50 -3.32 -1.68
CA GLY A 84 15.18 -3.23 -0.39
C GLY A 84 16.19 -4.38 -0.18
N PHE A 85 15.82 -5.61 -0.54
CA PHE A 85 16.71 -6.77 -0.46
C PHE A 85 17.92 -6.65 -1.38
N ILE A 86 17.73 -6.14 -2.60
CA ILE A 86 18.82 -5.86 -3.53
C ILE A 86 19.74 -4.78 -2.96
N GLY A 87 19.18 -3.68 -2.45
CA GLY A 87 19.96 -2.61 -1.83
C GLY A 87 20.80 -3.08 -0.64
N GLU A 88 20.22 -3.92 0.22
CA GLU A 88 20.93 -4.51 1.36
C GLU A 88 22.03 -5.48 0.91
N SER A 89 21.77 -6.30 -0.11
CA SER A 89 22.78 -7.21 -0.69
C SER A 89 23.98 -6.45 -1.25
N ILE A 90 23.72 -5.35 -1.97
CA ILE A 90 24.77 -4.45 -2.48
C ILE A 90 25.56 -3.85 -1.32
N ARG A 91 24.87 -3.36 -0.28
CA ARG A 91 25.51 -2.79 0.92
C ARG A 91 26.46 -3.78 1.59
N TYR A 92 26.04 -5.05 1.75
CA TYR A 92 26.90 -6.10 2.30
C TYR A 92 28.13 -6.35 1.43
N CYS A 93 27.97 -6.40 0.11
CA CYS A 93 29.10 -6.57 -0.82
C CYS A 93 30.15 -5.45 -0.67
N PHE A 94 29.71 -4.18 -0.61
CA PHE A 94 30.61 -3.05 -0.37
C PHE A 94 31.32 -3.14 0.99
N LYS A 95 30.58 -3.54 2.04
CA LYS A 95 31.17 -3.67 3.38
C LYS A 95 32.23 -4.78 3.45
N CYS A 96 32.02 -5.90 2.75
CA CYS A 96 33.04 -6.95 2.63
C CYS A 96 34.27 -6.46 1.85
N PHE A 97 34.08 -5.70 0.76
CA PHE A 97 35.19 -5.17 -0.04
C PHE A 97 36.09 -4.23 0.77
N PHE A 98 35.51 -3.35 1.58
CA PHE A 98 36.25 -2.45 2.48
C PHE A 98 36.78 -3.11 3.76
N PHE A 99 36.40 -4.35 4.07
CA PHE A 99 36.98 -5.10 5.20
C PHE A 99 38.23 -5.89 4.77
N PHE A 100 38.42 -6.08 3.46
CA PHE A 100 39.58 -6.75 2.87
C PHE A 100 40.69 -5.79 2.40
N PHE A 101 40.48 -4.47 2.54
CA PHE A 101 41.47 -3.40 2.37
C PHE A 101 41.57 -2.58 3.65
#